data_AF-A0A3L8DD01-F1
#
_entry.id   AF-A0A3L8DD01-F1
#
_cell.length_a   1.000
_cell.length_b   1.000
_cell.length_c   1.000
_cell.angle_alpha   90.00
_cell.angle_beta   90.00
_cell.angle_gamma   90.00
#
_symmetry.space_group_name_H-M   'P 1'
#
loop_
_entity.id
_entity.type
_entity.pdbx_description
1 polymer ?
#
loop_
_entity_poly.entity_id
_entity_poly.type
_entity_poly.pdbx_seq_one_letter_code
_entity_poly.pdbx_strand_id
1 'polypeptide(L)'
;MHVTLREARYIVTIVMDLNVLPLALQITCLAGNILSRTLLGGRAERNEYLLLHAFHLKDYITPDKKLERKLRDDDGSRRKAAAYAGGLVLDPKKGFYDKLVLLMDFNSLYPSIIQEYNLCFTTVPAGVIPTEILKLVKSRQQIKQLMKAPNLSPEVKMDYNIRQMALKLTANSMYGCLGATHCRFYAKGLAALITAKGREILENTKHLVEKLQYEVIYGDTDSLMINTNILEHDEVFSIGRKIMREVNNRYKKVELDIDGVFRYLLLLQKKKYAAVTMTKLPSGQIQLAQEHKGLDIVRRDWCPLACDTGKLV
;
A
#
# COMPACT_ATOMS: atom_id res chain seq x y z
N MET A 1 12.88 -38.72 -15.81
CA MET A 1 12.44 -38.89 -14.41
C MET A 1 13.12 -37.93 -13.44
N HIS A 2 14.46 -37.84 -13.41
CA HIS A 2 15.19 -36.98 -12.44
C HIS A 2 14.91 -35.47 -12.58
N VAL A 3 14.83 -34.94 -13.82
CA VAL A 3 14.53 -33.51 -14.06
C VAL A 3 13.14 -33.14 -13.55
N THR A 4 12.12 -33.93 -13.90
CA THR A 4 10.73 -33.72 -13.46
C THR A 4 10.58 -33.75 -11.94
N LEU A 5 11.26 -34.68 -11.26
CA LEU A 5 11.26 -34.73 -9.80
C LEU A 5 11.90 -33.49 -9.18
N ARG A 6 12.99 -33.00 -9.78
CA ARG A 6 13.67 -31.77 -9.35
C ARG A 6 12.78 -30.54 -9.55
N GLU A 7 12.06 -30.45 -10.66
CA GLU A 7 11.09 -29.38 -10.92
C GLU A 7 9.94 -29.41 -9.92
N ALA A 8 9.36 -30.58 -9.65
CA ALA A 8 8.33 -30.74 -8.63
C ALA A 8 8.83 -30.29 -7.24
N ARG A 9 10.07 -30.64 -6.88
CA ARG A 9 10.70 -30.18 -5.63
C ARG A 9 10.83 -28.65 -5.61
N TYR A 10 11.29 -28.02 -6.69
CA TYR A 10 11.38 -26.56 -6.75
C TYR A 10 10.02 -25.87 -6.60
N ILE A 11 8.97 -26.40 -7.23
CA ILE A 11 7.61 -25.88 -7.08
C ILE A 11 7.18 -25.95 -5.61
N VAL A 12 7.36 -27.09 -4.96
CA VAL A 12 7.00 -27.27 -3.54
C VAL A 12 7.80 -26.33 -2.64
N THR A 13 9.12 -26.21 -2.86
CA THR A 13 9.97 -25.29 -2.08
C THR A 13 9.51 -23.85 -2.23
N ILE A 14 9.22 -23.36 -3.44
CA ILE A 14 8.71 -22.01 -3.66
C ILE A 14 7.38 -21.78 -2.93
N VAL A 15 6.46 -22.76 -2.97
CA VAL A 15 5.16 -22.67 -2.29
C VAL A 15 5.33 -22.55 -0.77
N MET A 16 6.30 -23.29 -0.20
CA MET A 16 6.63 -23.25 1.23
C MET A 16 7.31 -21.93 1.61
N ASP A 17 8.35 -21.52 0.88
CA ASP A 17 9.12 -20.31 1.18
C ASP A 17 8.27 -19.04 1.10
N LEU A 18 7.33 -18.99 0.16
CA LEU A 18 6.39 -17.87 0.01
C LEU A 18 5.17 -17.97 0.93
N ASN A 19 5.02 -19.06 1.69
CA ASN A 19 3.87 -19.30 2.56
C ASN A 19 2.52 -19.15 1.83
N VAL A 20 2.44 -19.66 0.61
CA VAL A 20 1.27 -19.46 -0.26
C VAL A 20 0.00 -20.03 0.36
N LEU A 21 0.04 -21.27 0.86
CA LEU A 21 -1.14 -21.95 1.40
C LEU A 21 -1.64 -21.30 2.71
N PRO A 22 -0.78 -21.06 3.73
CA PRO A 22 -1.23 -20.38 4.96
C PRO A 22 -1.80 -18.99 4.68
N LEU A 23 -1.15 -18.20 3.81
CA LEU A 23 -1.65 -16.88 3.46
C LEU A 23 -2.99 -16.93 2.72
N ALA A 24 -3.12 -17.84 1.76
CA ALA A 24 -4.36 -18.03 1.02
C ALA A 24 -5.51 -18.45 1.94
N LEU A 25 -5.24 -19.34 2.91
CA LEU A 25 -6.22 -19.74 3.91
C LEU A 25 -6.68 -18.54 4.76
N GLN A 26 -5.73 -17.76 5.32
CA GLN A 26 -6.06 -16.58 6.12
C GLN A 26 -6.89 -15.56 5.33
N ILE A 27 -6.50 -15.25 4.09
CA ILE A 27 -7.27 -14.36 3.22
C ILE A 27 -8.68 -14.90 2.96
N THR A 28 -8.80 -16.21 2.75
CA THR A 28 -10.09 -16.88 2.49
C THR A 28 -11.00 -16.81 3.71
N CYS A 29 -10.48 -17.07 4.90
CA CYS A 29 -11.23 -16.94 6.15
C CYS A 29 -11.69 -15.50 6.41
N LEU A 30 -10.86 -14.51 6.08
CA LEU A 30 -11.23 -13.10 6.22
C LEU A 30 -12.30 -12.67 5.22
N ALA A 31 -12.17 -13.07 3.95
CA ALA A 31 -13.10 -12.71 2.89
C ALA A 31 -14.40 -13.53 2.93
N GLY A 32 -14.37 -14.74 3.48
CA GLY A 32 -15.49 -15.66 3.47
C GLY A 32 -15.79 -16.24 2.07
N ASN A 33 -14.79 -16.31 1.20
CA ASN A 33 -14.91 -16.90 -0.14
C ASN A 33 -14.38 -18.35 -0.18
N ILE A 34 -14.23 -18.91 -1.38
CA ILE A 34 -13.73 -20.29 -1.57
C ILE A 34 -12.20 -20.28 -1.72
N LEU A 35 -11.49 -21.17 -1.01
CA LEU A 35 -10.02 -21.22 -1.02
C LEU A 35 -9.43 -21.42 -2.43
N SER A 36 -10.05 -22.28 -3.25
CA SER A 36 -9.62 -22.50 -4.63
C SER A 36 -9.69 -21.22 -5.47
N ARG A 37 -10.72 -20.38 -5.27
CA ARG A 37 -10.83 -19.06 -5.91
C ARG A 37 -9.77 -18.09 -5.40
N THR A 38 -9.46 -18.12 -4.11
CA THR A 38 -8.35 -17.33 -3.56
C THR A 38 -7.01 -17.71 -4.22
N LEU A 39 -6.74 -19.00 -4.41
CA LEU A 39 -5.51 -19.50 -5.04
C LEU A 39 -5.41 -19.16 -6.54
N LEU A 40 -6.53 -19.14 -7.27
CA LEU A 40 -6.57 -18.74 -8.69
C LEU A 40 -6.28 -17.25 -8.90
N GLY A 41 -6.35 -16.44 -7.84
CA GLY A 41 -6.20 -14.99 -7.91
C GLY A 41 -7.51 -14.28 -8.21
N GLY A 42 -7.57 -13.00 -7.85
CA GLY A 42 -8.81 -12.20 -7.98
C GLY A 42 -9.09 -11.40 -6.72
N ARG A 43 -8.45 -10.22 -6.59
CA ARG A 43 -8.67 -9.33 -5.44
C ARG A 43 -10.10 -8.82 -5.37
N ALA A 44 -10.74 -8.58 -6.52
CA ALA A 44 -12.12 -8.10 -6.59
C ALA A 44 -13.10 -9.14 -6.01
N GLU A 45 -12.98 -10.41 -6.41
CA GLU A 45 -13.88 -11.48 -5.93
C GLU A 45 -13.81 -11.66 -4.41
N ARG A 46 -12.62 -11.57 -3.81
CA ARG A 46 -12.47 -11.66 -2.34
C ARG A 46 -13.23 -10.56 -1.62
N ASN A 47 -13.10 -9.30 -2.07
CA ASN A 47 -13.82 -8.18 -1.47
C ASN A 47 -15.32 -8.23 -1.78
N GLU A 48 -15.72 -8.79 -2.93
CA GLU A 48 -17.12 -9.05 -3.24
C GLU A 48 -17.74 -9.96 -2.18
N TYR A 49 -17.14 -11.12 -1.89
CA TYR A 49 -17.65 -12.02 -0.83
C TYR A 49 -17.67 -11.36 0.53
N LEU A 50 -16.62 -10.63 0.90
CA LEU A 50 -16.57 -9.89 2.16
C LEU A 50 -17.76 -8.93 2.30
N LEU A 51 -18.05 -8.16 1.24
CA LEU A 51 -19.17 -7.24 1.22
C LEU A 51 -20.52 -7.97 1.17
N LEU A 52 -20.64 -9.10 0.46
CA LEU A 52 -21.86 -9.91 0.47
C LEU A 52 -22.20 -10.35 1.89
N HIS A 53 -21.24 -10.91 2.61
CA HIS A 53 -21.43 -11.30 4.01
C HIS A 53 -21.80 -10.11 4.88
N ALA A 54 -21.08 -8.99 4.76
CA ALA A 54 -21.31 -7.80 5.59
C ALA A 54 -22.68 -7.14 5.35
N PHE A 55 -23.14 -7.08 4.10
CA PHE A 55 -24.46 -6.55 3.76
C PHE A 55 -25.58 -7.51 4.14
N HIS A 56 -25.38 -8.82 3.91
CA HIS A 56 -26.35 -9.84 4.30
C HIS A 56 -26.60 -9.86 5.81
N LEU A 57 -25.54 -9.78 6.63
CA LEU A 57 -25.65 -9.70 8.09
C LEU A 57 -26.37 -8.45 8.61
N LYS A 58 -26.59 -7.45 7.76
CA LYS A 58 -27.32 -6.21 8.07
C LYS A 58 -28.67 -6.14 7.33
N ASP A 59 -29.16 -7.26 6.82
CA ASP A 59 -30.43 -7.40 6.12
C ASP A 59 -30.57 -6.53 4.85
N TYR A 60 -29.45 -6.21 4.19
CA TYR A 60 -29.47 -5.51 2.91
C TYR A 60 -29.66 -6.47 1.73
N ILE A 61 -30.45 -6.03 0.76
CA ILE A 61 -30.45 -6.62 -0.58
C ILE A 61 -29.15 -6.20 -1.28
N THR A 62 -28.42 -7.19 -1.81
CA THR A 62 -27.16 -6.95 -2.54
C THR A 62 -27.42 -6.92 -4.04
N PRO A 63 -26.61 -6.16 -4.83
CA PRO A 63 -26.80 -6.11 -6.29
C PRO A 63 -26.72 -7.50 -6.89
N ASP A 64 -27.42 -7.82 -7.98
CA ASP A 64 -27.26 -9.13 -8.62
C ASP A 64 -25.89 -9.28 -9.30
N LYS A 65 -25.42 -10.52 -9.42
CA LYS A 65 -24.19 -10.79 -10.17
C LYS A 65 -24.47 -10.58 -11.66
N LYS A 66 -23.85 -9.55 -12.25
CA LYS A 66 -23.94 -9.30 -13.68
C LYS A 66 -23.30 -10.47 -14.44
N LEU A 67 -24.08 -11.13 -15.28
CA LEU A 67 -23.53 -12.04 -16.29
C LEU A 67 -22.83 -11.18 -17.33
N GLU A 68 -21.50 -11.17 -17.33
CA GLU A 68 -20.75 -10.65 -18.46
C GLU A 68 -21.10 -11.53 -19.68
N ARG A 69 -21.91 -10.98 -20.59
CA ARG A 69 -22.05 -11.57 -21.92
C ARG A 69 -20.64 -11.51 -22.51
N LYS A 70 -19.98 -12.66 -22.66
CA LYS A 70 -18.72 -12.81 -23.41
C LYS A 70 -18.98 -12.39 -24.85
N LEU A 71 -19.08 -11.08 -25.10
CA LEU A 71 -18.64 -10.54 -26.38
C LEU A 71 -17.15 -10.84 -26.39
N ARG A 72 -16.73 -11.67 -27.35
CA ARG A 72 -15.33 -11.87 -27.65
C ARG A 72 -14.81 -10.49 -28.07
N ASP A 73 -14.28 -9.73 -27.12
CA ASP A 73 -13.45 -8.58 -27.42
C ASP A 73 -12.14 -9.16 -27.99
N ASP A 74 -12.18 -9.46 -29.28
CA ASP A 74 -11.03 -9.72 -30.16
C ASP A 74 -10.32 -8.39 -30.48
N ASP A 75 -10.16 -7.52 -29.48
CA ASP A 75 -9.41 -6.29 -29.59
C ASP A 75 -8.32 -6.30 -28.51
N GLY A 76 -7.10 -6.58 -28.97
CA GLY A 76 -5.95 -6.85 -28.13
C GLY A 76 -5.70 -5.75 -27.11
N SER A 77 -5.65 -6.12 -25.82
CA SER A 77 -4.87 -5.50 -24.73
C SER A 77 -4.65 -3.97 -24.75
N ARG A 78 -5.58 -3.16 -25.26
CA ARG A 78 -5.56 -1.71 -25.03
C ARG A 78 -6.04 -1.50 -23.61
N ARG A 79 -5.12 -1.12 -22.72
CA ARG A 79 -5.48 -0.62 -21.38
C ARG A 79 -6.54 0.46 -21.56
N LYS A 80 -7.80 0.14 -21.22
CA LYS A 80 -8.91 1.09 -21.27
C LYS A 80 -8.51 2.33 -20.45
N ALA A 81 -8.77 3.52 -21.00
CA ALA A 81 -8.45 4.79 -20.34
C ALA A 81 -9.06 4.83 -18.93
N ALA A 82 -8.38 5.51 -18.00
CA ALA A 82 -8.83 5.60 -16.62
C ALA A 82 -10.23 6.24 -16.54
N ALA A 83 -11.19 5.53 -15.93
CA ALA A 83 -12.57 6.01 -15.86
C ALA A 83 -12.74 7.23 -14.94
N TYR A 84 -11.79 7.47 -14.02
CA TYR A 84 -11.77 8.60 -13.08
C TYR A 84 -10.32 8.95 -12.72
N ALA A 85 -10.10 10.14 -12.14
CA ALA A 85 -8.79 10.62 -11.73
C ALA A 85 -8.23 9.82 -10.55
N GLY A 86 -6.96 9.37 -10.64
CA GLY A 86 -6.29 8.59 -9.60
C GLY A 86 -5.65 9.44 -8.49
N GLY A 87 -4.60 8.89 -7.86
CA GLY A 87 -3.77 9.60 -6.89
C GLY A 87 -3.00 10.75 -7.53
N LEU A 88 -2.59 11.72 -6.70
CA LEU A 88 -1.77 12.85 -7.12
C LEU A 88 -0.29 12.46 -7.08
N VAL A 89 0.47 12.88 -8.09
CA VAL A 89 1.94 12.78 -8.10
C VAL A 89 2.50 14.18 -8.33
N LEU A 90 3.15 14.71 -7.31
CA LEU A 90 3.77 16.02 -7.36
C LEU A 90 4.92 16.03 -8.37
N ASP A 91 5.17 17.18 -8.99
CA ASP A 91 6.32 17.32 -9.87
C ASP A 91 7.62 17.25 -9.05
N PRO A 92 8.56 16.36 -9.42
CA PRO A 92 9.80 16.22 -8.69
C PRO A 92 10.70 17.44 -8.94
N LYS A 93 11.28 17.98 -7.87
CA LYS A 93 12.45 18.85 -7.96
C LYS A 93 13.65 17.98 -8.27
N LYS A 94 13.91 17.79 -9.57
CA LYS A 94 14.95 16.87 -10.06
C LYS A 94 16.32 17.33 -9.59
N GLY A 95 17.16 16.39 -9.20
CA GLY A 95 18.51 16.70 -8.74
C GLY A 95 19.10 15.60 -7.87
N PHE A 96 20.35 15.83 -7.51
CA PHE A 96 21.06 15.08 -6.48
C PHE A 96 20.98 15.84 -5.16
N TYR A 97 20.60 15.14 -4.10
CA TYR A 97 20.49 15.67 -2.75
C TYR A 97 21.55 14.99 -1.88
N ASP A 98 22.48 15.80 -1.37
CA ASP A 98 23.60 15.38 -0.51
C ASP A 98 23.30 15.55 1.00
N LYS A 99 22.15 16.17 1.33
CA LYS A 99 21.60 16.32 2.68
C LYS A 99 20.53 15.27 2.95
N LEU A 100 20.16 15.12 4.22
CA LEU A 100 19.16 14.14 4.63
C LEU A 100 17.76 14.52 4.13
N VAL A 101 17.15 13.59 3.39
CA VAL A 101 15.77 13.72 2.91
C VAL A 101 14.87 12.89 3.82
N LEU A 102 13.89 13.53 4.43
CA LEU A 102 12.87 12.87 5.24
C LEU A 102 11.78 12.33 4.32
N LEU A 103 11.49 11.02 4.44
CA LEU A 103 10.38 10.36 3.77
C LEU A 103 9.25 10.15 4.78
N MET A 104 8.08 10.69 4.47
CA MET A 104 6.86 10.51 5.26
C MET A 104 5.77 9.87 4.41
N ASP A 105 4.98 8.96 4.99
CA ASP A 105 3.94 8.20 4.29
C ASP A 105 2.66 8.07 5.13
N PHE A 106 1.50 8.14 4.48
CA PHE A 106 0.21 7.93 5.13
C PHE A 106 -0.11 6.45 5.30
N ASN A 107 -0.32 6.04 6.54
CA ASN A 107 -0.67 4.65 6.87
C ASN A 107 -1.99 4.23 6.24
N SER A 108 -1.91 3.45 5.15
CA SER A 108 -3.07 2.89 4.44
C SER A 108 -4.09 3.98 4.06
N LEU A 109 -3.63 5.01 3.33
CA LEU A 109 -4.37 6.24 3.05
C LEU A 109 -5.85 6.01 2.67
N TYR A 110 -6.14 5.19 1.65
CA TYR A 110 -7.51 5.00 1.17
C TYR A 110 -8.45 4.31 2.19
N PRO A 111 -8.07 3.18 2.83
CA PRO A 111 -8.82 2.65 3.96
C PRO A 111 -9.08 3.67 5.08
N SER A 112 -8.12 4.54 5.37
CA SER A 112 -8.25 5.57 6.41
C SER A 112 -9.20 6.68 5.99
N ILE A 113 -9.16 7.14 4.73
CA ILE A 113 -10.12 8.11 4.16
C ILE A 113 -11.55 7.59 4.19
N ILE A 114 -11.75 6.30 3.85
CA ILE A 114 -13.09 5.69 3.89
C ILE A 114 -13.66 5.76 5.31
N GLN A 115 -12.83 5.55 6.34
CA GLN A 115 -13.24 5.64 7.74
C GLN A 115 -13.42 7.09 8.21
N GLU A 116 -12.49 7.99 7.86
CA GLU A 116 -12.50 9.41 8.27
C GLU A 116 -13.79 10.10 7.84
N TYR A 117 -14.21 9.88 6.60
CA TYR A 117 -15.37 10.54 6.00
C TYR A 117 -16.60 9.64 5.88
N ASN A 118 -16.61 8.47 6.53
CA ASN A 118 -17.71 7.49 6.51
C ASN A 118 -18.23 7.17 5.08
N LEU A 119 -17.31 6.93 4.14
CA LEU A 119 -17.65 6.72 2.73
C LEU A 119 -18.23 5.32 2.50
N CYS A 120 -19.52 5.25 2.18
CA CYS A 120 -20.26 3.99 2.00
C CYS A 120 -21.41 4.18 1.00
N PHE A 121 -21.94 3.08 0.48
CA PHE A 121 -23.17 3.06 -0.33
C PHE A 121 -24.39 3.63 0.39
N THR A 122 -24.45 3.47 1.71
CA THR A 122 -25.65 3.71 2.51
C THR A 122 -25.64 5.05 3.24
N THR A 123 -24.47 5.71 3.35
CA THR A 123 -24.23 6.99 4.08
C THR A 123 -24.82 7.12 5.50
N VAL A 124 -25.35 6.03 6.07
CA VAL A 124 -25.82 5.97 7.46
C VAL A 124 -24.67 6.12 8.45
N PRO A 125 -24.92 6.56 9.70
CA PRO A 125 -23.92 6.48 10.77
C PRO A 125 -23.34 5.07 10.87
N ALA A 126 -22.01 4.95 10.84
CA ALA A 126 -21.29 3.68 10.76
C ALA A 126 -21.69 2.83 9.53
N GLY A 127 -21.41 3.36 8.33
CA GLY A 127 -21.63 2.65 7.08
C GLY A 127 -20.97 1.26 7.05
N VAL A 128 -21.51 0.36 6.24
CA VAL A 128 -21.04 -1.03 6.14
C VAL A 128 -19.55 -1.10 5.77
N ILE A 129 -19.13 -0.40 4.70
CA ILE A 129 -17.73 -0.44 4.25
C ILE A 129 -16.76 0.13 5.31
N PRO A 130 -16.97 1.34 5.87
CA PRO A 130 -16.11 1.86 6.94
C PRO A 130 -16.02 0.92 8.14
N THR A 131 -17.14 0.28 8.52
CA THR A 131 -17.19 -0.66 9.65
C THR A 131 -16.34 -1.91 9.38
N GLU A 132 -16.46 -2.52 8.19
CA GLU A 132 -15.66 -3.69 7.85
C GLU A 132 -14.17 -3.37 7.75
N ILE A 133 -13.82 -2.21 7.18
CA ILE A 133 -12.42 -1.76 7.17
C ILE A 133 -11.91 -1.54 8.60
N LEU A 134 -12.71 -0.93 9.48
CA LEU A 134 -12.33 -0.72 10.88
C LEU A 134 -12.07 -2.05 11.61
N LYS A 135 -12.89 -3.09 11.37
CA LYS A 135 -12.65 -4.43 11.92
C LYS A 135 -11.30 -4.97 11.46
N LEU A 136 -11.01 -4.93 10.16
CA LEU A 136 -9.73 -5.40 9.59
C LEU A 136 -8.52 -4.64 10.17
N VAL A 137 -8.62 -3.32 10.28
CA VAL A 137 -7.55 -2.46 10.81
C VAL A 137 -7.33 -2.73 12.30
N LYS A 138 -8.39 -2.82 13.11
CA LYS A 138 -8.29 -3.13 14.55
C LYS A 138 -7.69 -4.52 14.79
N SER A 139 -8.15 -5.53 14.06
CA SER A 139 -7.56 -6.88 14.14
C SER A 139 -6.08 -6.85 13.76
N ARG A 140 -5.70 -6.06 12.75
CA ARG A 140 -4.29 -5.94 12.36
C ARG A 140 -3.45 -5.28 13.44
N GLN A 141 -3.98 -4.24 14.09
CA GLN A 141 -3.30 -3.58 15.22
C GLN A 141 -3.08 -4.56 16.39
N GLN A 142 -4.09 -5.36 16.73
CA GLN A 142 -3.97 -6.41 17.75
C GLN A 142 -2.89 -7.44 17.39
N ILE A 143 -2.88 -7.96 16.17
CA ILE A 143 -1.83 -8.90 15.73
C ILE A 143 -0.44 -8.24 15.79
N LYS A 144 -0.29 -6.99 15.35
CA LYS A 144 0.99 -6.27 15.46
C LYS A 144 1.42 -6.04 16.91
N GLN A 145 0.49 -5.86 17.85
CA GLN A 145 0.80 -5.78 19.28
C GLN A 145 1.29 -7.13 19.80
N LEU A 146 0.60 -8.23 19.44
CA LEU A 146 1.03 -9.59 19.80
C LEU A 146 2.42 -9.93 19.25
N MET A 147 2.77 -9.44 18.06
CA MET A 147 4.11 -9.61 17.47
C MET A 147 5.24 -8.92 18.25
N LYS A 148 4.92 -7.97 19.14
CA LYS A 148 5.89 -7.28 19.99
C LYS A 148 6.15 -8.01 21.30
N ALA A 149 5.41 -9.08 21.60
CA ALA A 149 5.62 -9.84 22.82
C ALA A 149 7.04 -10.42 22.89
N PRO A 150 7.69 -10.40 24.07
CA PRO A 150 9.00 -11.03 24.24
C PRO A 150 8.88 -12.55 24.07
N ASN A 151 9.96 -13.19 23.61
CA ASN A 151 10.10 -14.67 23.55
C ASN A 151 9.10 -15.41 22.64
N LEU A 152 8.66 -14.80 21.54
CA LEU A 152 7.87 -15.50 20.52
C LEU A 152 8.70 -16.55 19.79
N SER A 153 8.15 -17.75 19.60
CA SER A 153 8.78 -18.76 18.73
C SER A 153 8.79 -18.28 17.27
N PRO A 154 9.77 -18.72 16.45
CA PRO A 154 9.82 -18.38 15.03
C PRO A 154 8.53 -18.73 14.28
N GLU A 155 7.90 -19.85 14.61
CA GLU A 155 6.66 -20.33 13.99
C GLU A 155 5.49 -19.41 14.30
N VAL A 156 5.33 -19.02 15.57
CA VAL A 156 4.25 -18.09 15.99
C VAL A 156 4.46 -16.71 15.37
N LYS A 157 5.71 -16.24 15.33
CA LYS A 157 6.06 -14.96 14.68
C LYS A 157 5.72 -15.00 13.19
N MET A 158 5.97 -16.12 12.53
CA MET A 158 5.61 -16.33 11.13
C MET A 158 4.09 -16.32 10.92
N ASP A 159 3.32 -17.04 11.75
CA ASP A 159 1.85 -17.05 11.67
C ASP A 159 1.26 -15.65 11.86
N TYR A 160 1.71 -14.89 12.87
CA TYR A 160 1.28 -13.50 13.06
C TYR A 160 1.65 -12.61 11.88
N ASN A 161 2.83 -12.80 11.28
CA ASN A 161 3.21 -12.06 10.10
C ASN A 161 2.28 -12.37 8.91
N ILE A 162 1.91 -13.64 8.72
CA ILE A 162 0.96 -14.06 7.67
C ILE A 162 -0.41 -13.44 7.92
N ARG A 163 -0.91 -13.48 9.16
CA ARG A 163 -2.21 -12.88 9.54
C ARG A 163 -2.24 -11.38 9.33
N GLN A 164 -1.23 -10.63 9.80
CA GLN A 164 -1.19 -9.17 9.60
C GLN A 164 -1.10 -8.80 8.11
N MET A 165 -0.40 -9.62 7.31
CA MET A 165 -0.29 -9.41 5.87
C MET A 165 -1.64 -9.68 5.17
N ALA A 166 -2.36 -10.74 5.53
CA ALA A 166 -3.69 -11.02 5.02
C ALA A 166 -4.67 -9.87 5.31
N LEU A 167 -4.65 -9.35 6.54
CA LEU A 167 -5.47 -8.19 6.95
C LEU A 167 -5.10 -6.92 6.16
N LYS A 168 -3.80 -6.63 5.99
CA LYS A 168 -3.31 -5.49 5.20
C LYS A 168 -3.77 -5.58 3.75
N LEU A 169 -3.57 -6.74 3.12
CA LEU A 169 -3.91 -6.97 1.72
C LEU A 169 -5.41 -6.84 1.47
N THR A 170 -6.22 -7.39 2.36
CA THR A 170 -7.69 -7.32 2.28
C THR A 170 -8.15 -5.87 2.37
N ALA A 171 -7.75 -5.15 3.43
CA ALA A 171 -8.14 -3.75 3.64
C ALA A 171 -7.71 -2.84 2.47
N ASN A 172 -6.45 -2.93 2.01
CA ASN A 172 -5.94 -2.11 0.92
C ASN A 172 -6.61 -2.42 -0.43
N SER A 173 -7.18 -3.62 -0.59
CA SER A 173 -7.87 -4.01 -1.82
C SER A 173 -9.34 -3.57 -1.89
N MET A 174 -9.95 -3.12 -0.78
CA MET A 174 -11.35 -2.68 -0.73
C MET A 174 -11.64 -1.55 -1.71
N TYR A 175 -10.81 -0.50 -1.72
CA TYR A 175 -10.90 0.60 -2.69
C TYR A 175 -10.83 0.08 -4.14
N GLY A 176 -9.96 -0.89 -4.39
CA GLY A 176 -9.78 -1.49 -5.72
C GLY A 176 -11.05 -2.17 -6.25
N CYS A 177 -11.87 -2.80 -5.40
CA CYS A 177 -13.16 -3.34 -5.85
C CYS A 177 -14.15 -2.23 -6.22
N LEU A 178 -14.22 -1.13 -5.46
CA LEU A 178 -15.12 -0.01 -5.78
C LEU A 178 -14.80 0.64 -7.14
N GLY A 179 -13.52 0.65 -7.53
CA GLY A 179 -13.07 1.17 -8.82
C GLY A 179 -13.09 0.16 -9.98
N ALA A 180 -13.28 -1.13 -9.72
CA ALA A 180 -13.23 -2.18 -10.73
C ALA A 180 -14.59 -2.40 -11.39
N THR A 181 -14.69 -2.13 -12.70
CA THR A 181 -15.96 -2.19 -13.46
C THR A 181 -16.62 -3.58 -13.45
N HIS A 182 -15.84 -4.64 -13.29
CA HIS A 182 -16.32 -6.02 -13.20
C HIS A 182 -16.70 -6.45 -11.77
N CYS A 183 -16.40 -5.65 -10.73
CA CYS A 183 -16.79 -5.99 -9.35
C CYS A 183 -18.31 -5.84 -9.19
N ARG A 184 -18.96 -6.79 -8.52
CA ARG A 184 -20.40 -6.72 -8.20
C ARG A 184 -20.79 -5.44 -7.45
N PHE A 185 -19.87 -4.94 -6.62
CA PHE A 185 -20.00 -3.69 -5.85
C PHE A 185 -19.27 -2.51 -6.52
N TYR A 186 -19.20 -2.47 -7.86
CA TYR A 186 -18.61 -1.34 -8.57
C TYR A 186 -19.32 -0.02 -8.23
N ALA A 187 -18.54 0.98 -7.82
CA ALA A 187 -19.03 2.27 -7.35
C ALA A 187 -18.08 3.41 -7.78
N LYS A 188 -18.14 3.79 -9.06
CA LYS A 188 -17.29 4.84 -9.65
C LYS A 188 -17.25 6.13 -8.82
N GLY A 189 -18.42 6.61 -8.39
CA GLY A 189 -18.54 7.86 -7.62
C GLY A 189 -17.81 7.80 -6.28
N LEU A 190 -17.95 6.69 -5.55
CA LEU A 190 -17.22 6.48 -4.29
C LEU A 190 -15.72 6.36 -4.52
N ALA A 191 -15.28 5.62 -5.53
CA ALA A 191 -13.86 5.50 -5.87
C ALA A 191 -13.25 6.86 -6.25
N ALA A 192 -13.96 7.66 -7.05
CA ALA A 192 -13.54 9.01 -7.41
C ALA A 192 -13.47 9.94 -6.20
N LEU A 193 -14.44 9.86 -5.28
CA LEU A 193 -14.44 10.66 -4.04
C LEU A 193 -13.27 10.29 -3.12
N ILE A 194 -12.98 9.00 -2.94
CA ILE A 194 -11.83 8.53 -2.15
C ILE A 194 -10.53 9.12 -2.71
N THR A 195 -10.31 9.01 -4.02
CA THR A 195 -9.10 9.58 -4.64
C THR A 195 -9.07 11.10 -4.56
N ALA A 196 -10.21 11.79 -4.70
CA ALA A 196 -10.29 13.24 -4.56
C ALA A 196 -9.85 13.70 -3.16
N LYS A 197 -10.34 13.03 -2.11
CA LYS A 197 -9.88 13.28 -0.73
C LYS A 197 -8.41 12.93 -0.54
N GLY A 198 -7.89 11.88 -1.19
CA GLY A 198 -6.47 11.56 -1.16
C GLY A 198 -5.59 12.69 -1.73
N ARG A 199 -5.98 13.24 -2.88
CA ARG A 199 -5.29 14.39 -3.48
C ARG A 199 -5.34 15.62 -2.59
N GLU A 200 -6.53 15.95 -2.07
CA GLU A 200 -6.73 17.07 -1.14
C GLU A 200 -5.86 16.95 0.12
N ILE A 201 -5.78 15.76 0.72
CA ILE A 201 -4.93 15.50 1.89
C ILE A 201 -3.45 15.69 1.55
N LEU A 202 -2.98 15.15 0.41
CA LEU A 202 -1.58 15.28 0.00
C LEU A 202 -1.21 16.75 -0.27
N GLU A 203 -2.08 17.49 -0.97
CA GLU A 203 -1.88 18.92 -1.24
C GLU A 203 -1.89 19.73 0.06
N ASN A 204 -2.87 19.53 0.94
CA ASN A 204 -2.93 20.22 2.23
C ASN A 204 -1.69 19.95 3.09
N THR A 205 -1.17 18.72 3.04
CA THR A 205 0.03 18.31 3.78
C THR A 205 1.27 18.98 3.19
N LYS A 206 1.40 19.03 1.85
CA LYS A 206 2.45 19.78 1.17
C LYS A 206 2.46 21.25 1.62
N HIS A 207 1.32 21.93 1.54
CA HIS A 207 1.22 23.35 1.93
C HIS A 207 1.56 23.57 3.42
N LEU A 208 1.18 22.63 4.30
CA LEU A 208 1.54 22.68 5.72
C LEU A 208 3.06 22.61 5.91
N VAL A 209 3.71 21.65 5.25
CA VAL A 209 5.17 21.47 5.30
C VAL A 209 5.90 22.71 4.77
N GLU A 210 5.44 23.26 3.65
CA GLU A 210 6.00 24.49 3.06
C GLU A 210 5.78 25.71 3.99
N LYS A 211 4.63 25.80 4.68
CA LYS A 211 4.38 26.84 5.70
C LYS A 211 5.35 26.74 6.87
N LEU A 212 5.78 25.53 7.23
CA LEU A 212 6.82 25.28 8.25
C LEU A 212 8.25 25.57 7.75
N GLN A 213 8.40 26.15 6.55
CA GLN A 213 9.68 26.49 5.91
C GLN A 213 10.53 25.27 5.54
N TYR A 214 9.91 24.11 5.32
CA TYR A 214 10.57 22.93 4.79
C TYR A 214 10.24 22.72 3.32
N GLU A 215 11.23 22.26 2.56
CA GLU A 215 11.09 22.09 1.13
C GLU A 215 10.54 20.70 0.79
N VAL A 216 9.34 20.64 0.24
CA VAL A 216 8.82 19.40 -0.39
C VAL A 216 9.44 19.25 -1.78
N ILE A 217 10.23 18.19 -1.97
CA ILE A 217 10.95 17.93 -3.23
C ILE A 217 10.22 16.93 -4.12
N TYR A 218 9.38 16.08 -3.55
CA TYR A 218 8.57 15.10 -4.27
C TYR A 218 7.40 14.59 -3.42
N GLY A 219 6.40 13.99 -4.06
CA GLY A 219 5.35 13.23 -3.40
C GLY A 219 4.60 12.33 -4.38
N ASP A 220 4.24 11.13 -3.93
CA ASP A 220 3.52 10.14 -4.72
C ASP A 220 2.36 9.56 -3.91
N THR A 221 1.14 9.95 -4.28
CA THR A 221 -0.15 9.47 -3.78
C THR A 221 -0.39 9.65 -2.28
N ASP A 222 0.38 8.95 -1.45
CA ASP A 222 0.33 8.87 0.00
C ASP A 222 1.67 9.24 0.68
N SER A 223 2.72 9.53 -0.10
CA SER A 223 4.05 9.85 0.42
C SER A 223 4.53 11.26 0.06
N LEU A 224 5.40 11.81 0.91
CA LEU A 224 6.09 13.09 0.75
C LEU A 224 7.59 12.92 1.03
N MET A 225 8.40 13.52 0.18
CA MET A 225 9.85 13.65 0.38
C MET A 225 10.17 15.11 0.69
N ILE A 226 10.86 15.33 1.81
CA ILE A 226 11.13 16.65 2.36
C ILE A 226 12.64 16.81 2.48
N ASN A 227 13.20 17.79 1.78
CA ASN A 227 14.59 18.17 1.96
C ASN A 227 14.70 19.01 3.24
N THR A 228 15.44 18.49 4.22
CA THR A 228 15.62 19.17 5.51
C THR A 228 16.83 20.10 5.53
N ASN A 229 17.72 20.00 4.53
CA ASN A 229 19.03 20.66 4.50
C ASN A 229 19.92 20.36 5.73
N ILE A 230 19.62 19.29 6.48
CA ILE A 230 20.33 18.88 7.69
C ILE A 230 21.11 17.59 7.41
N LEU A 231 22.24 17.42 8.12
CA LEU A 231 23.08 16.22 8.03
C LEU A 231 22.90 15.28 9.23
N GLU A 232 22.33 15.77 10.32
CA GLU A 232 22.18 15.06 11.58
C GLU A 232 20.87 14.27 11.64
N HIS A 233 20.98 12.96 11.86
CA HIS A 233 19.84 12.04 11.80
C HIS A 233 18.77 12.35 12.87
N ASP A 234 19.19 12.57 14.11
CA ASP A 234 18.25 12.72 15.23
C ASP A 234 17.45 14.03 15.15
N GLU A 235 18.04 15.08 14.59
CA GLU A 235 17.38 16.35 14.32
C GLU A 235 16.29 16.19 13.24
N VAL A 236 16.60 15.50 12.14
CA VAL A 236 15.63 15.19 11.07
C VAL A 236 14.44 14.40 11.60
N PHE A 237 14.69 13.43 12.49
CA PHE A 237 13.60 12.71 13.15
C PHE A 237 12.77 13.60 14.08
N SER A 238 13.39 14.60 14.74
CA SER A 238 12.66 15.60 15.53
C SER A 238 11.73 16.44 14.67
N ILE A 239 12.21 16.87 13.50
CA ILE A 239 11.43 17.59 12.49
C ILE A 239 10.27 16.72 11.99
N GLY A 240 10.55 15.47 11.63
CA GLY A 240 9.51 14.54 11.19
C GLY A 240 8.42 14.34 12.25
N ARG A 241 8.79 14.21 13.54
CA ARG A 241 7.81 14.14 14.64
C ARG A 241 7.01 15.44 14.81
N LYS A 242 7.59 16.60 14.52
CA LYS A 242 6.86 17.88 14.53
C LYS A 242 5.83 17.93 13.41
N ILE A 243 6.23 17.64 12.18
CA ILE A 243 5.34 17.62 11.00
C ILE A 243 4.22 16.59 11.20
N MET A 244 4.57 15.38 11.64
CA MET A 244 3.64 14.31 11.95
C MET A 244 2.55 14.75 12.92
N ARG A 245 2.92 15.42 14.03
CA ARG A 245 1.94 15.94 15.01
C ARG A 245 1.00 16.97 14.39
N GLU A 246 1.54 17.95 13.67
CA GLU A 246 0.75 19.01 13.03
C GLU A 246 -0.25 18.47 11.99
N VAL A 247 0.15 17.44 11.23
CA VAL A 247 -0.70 16.80 10.23
C VAL A 247 -1.75 15.92 10.92
N ASN A 248 -1.35 15.05 11.85
CA ASN A 248 -2.23 14.09 12.49
C ASN A 248 -3.29 14.77 13.37
N ASN A 249 -3.00 15.95 13.94
CA ASN A 249 -3.99 16.74 14.68
C ASN A 249 -5.18 17.22 13.83
N ARG A 250 -5.09 17.16 12.49
CA ARG A 250 -6.18 17.57 11.58
C ARG A 250 -7.16 16.44 11.26
N TYR A 251 -6.84 15.21 11.61
CA TYR A 251 -7.61 14.03 11.22
C TYR A 251 -7.84 13.11 12.41
N LYS A 252 -8.90 12.30 12.38
CA LYS A 252 -9.21 11.34 13.45
C LYS A 252 -8.68 9.94 13.19
N LYS A 253 -8.52 9.56 11.93
CA LYS A 253 -8.21 8.21 11.44
C LYS A 253 -7.10 8.18 10.40
N VAL A 254 -6.84 9.30 9.72
CA VAL A 254 -5.71 9.43 8.78
C VAL A 254 -4.46 9.77 9.58
N GLU A 255 -3.44 8.93 9.47
CA GLU A 255 -2.17 9.08 10.19
C GLU A 255 -1.01 9.11 9.20
N LEU A 256 -0.24 10.19 9.23
CA LEU A 256 1.08 10.31 8.63
C LEU A 256 2.12 9.70 9.59
N ASP A 257 3.11 9.01 9.06
CA ASP A 257 4.23 8.47 9.81
C ASP A 257 5.56 8.76 9.10
N ILE A 258 6.67 8.58 9.81
CA ILE A 258 8.01 8.61 9.23
C ILE A 258 8.30 7.23 8.64
N ASP A 259 8.38 7.13 7.32
CA ASP A 259 8.71 5.87 6.65
C ASP A 259 10.23 5.64 6.64
N GLY A 260 11.02 6.72 6.53
CA GLY A 260 12.47 6.64 6.63
C GLY A 260 13.20 7.96 6.37
N VAL A 261 14.52 7.87 6.33
CA VAL A 261 15.40 8.98 5.96
C VAL A 261 16.36 8.50 4.89
N PHE A 262 16.51 9.26 3.82
CA PHE A 262 17.54 9.03 2.82
C PHE A 262 18.78 9.85 3.14
N ARG A 263 19.94 9.19 3.14
CA ARG A 263 21.25 9.83 3.22
C ARG A 263 21.60 10.58 1.94
N TYR A 264 21.35 9.94 0.80
CA TYR A 264 21.53 10.50 -0.53
C TYR A 264 20.29 10.18 -1.36
N LEU A 265 19.88 11.11 -2.23
CA LEU A 265 18.77 10.90 -3.16
C LEU A 265 19.13 11.47 -4.53
N LEU A 266 19.05 10.63 -5.55
CA LEU A 266 19.07 11.02 -6.96
C LEU A 266 17.64 10.93 -7.49
N LEU A 267 16.97 12.07 -7.60
CA LEU A 267 15.59 12.18 -8.06
C LEU A 267 15.55 12.60 -9.52
N LEU A 268 15.12 11.70 -10.41
CA LEU A 268 15.18 11.92 -11.86
C LEU A 268 13.83 12.34 -12.45
N GLN A 269 12.76 11.58 -12.15
CA GLN A 269 11.43 11.81 -12.70
C GLN A 269 10.36 11.26 -11.72
N LYS A 270 9.07 11.49 -12.05
CA LYS A 270 7.95 10.90 -11.31
C LYS A 270 8.15 9.38 -11.22
N LYS A 271 8.14 8.85 -10.01
CA LYS A 271 8.34 7.43 -9.68
C LYS A 271 9.69 6.85 -10.14
N LYS A 272 10.69 7.70 -10.44
CA LYS A 272 12.04 7.30 -10.87
C LYS A 272 13.11 7.97 -10.00
N TYR A 273 13.67 7.23 -9.04
CA TYR A 273 14.73 7.71 -8.15
C TYR A 273 15.62 6.58 -7.64
N ALA A 274 16.86 6.92 -7.27
CA ALA A 274 17.76 6.10 -6.47
C ALA A 274 18.00 6.79 -5.12
N ALA A 275 18.00 6.03 -4.03
CA ALA A 275 18.25 6.58 -2.71
C ALA A 275 19.13 5.65 -1.88
N VAL A 276 19.83 6.21 -0.90
CA VAL A 276 20.50 5.45 0.15
C VAL A 276 19.66 5.62 1.42
N THR A 277 18.91 4.59 1.82
CA THR A 277 18.14 4.58 3.06
C THR A 277 19.07 4.50 4.26
N MET A 278 18.67 5.16 5.35
CA MET A 278 19.42 5.24 6.58
C MET A 278 18.56 4.69 7.73
N THR A 279 19.03 3.61 8.37
CA THR A 279 18.35 2.99 9.51
C THR A 279 19.26 2.97 10.73
N LYS A 280 18.80 3.57 11.84
CA LYS A 280 19.54 3.55 13.11
C LYS A 280 19.20 2.28 13.89
N LEU A 281 20.19 1.42 14.10
CA LEU A 281 20.05 0.18 14.88
C LEU A 281 19.93 0.48 16.39
N PRO A 282 19.42 -0.46 17.20
CA PRO A 282 19.37 -0.29 18.66
C PRO A 282 20.75 -0.06 19.31
N SER A 283 21.82 -0.51 18.66
CA SER A 283 23.21 -0.25 19.07
C SER A 283 23.68 1.18 18.84
N GLY A 284 22.87 2.03 18.19
CA GLY A 284 23.24 3.38 17.77
C GLY A 284 23.98 3.45 16.43
N GLN A 285 24.39 2.31 15.86
CA GLN A 285 25.02 2.26 14.54
C GLN A 285 24.02 2.58 13.42
N ILE A 286 24.51 3.30 12.40
CA ILE A 286 23.74 3.63 11.21
C ILE A 286 24.01 2.57 10.14
N GLN A 287 22.96 1.90 9.70
CA GLN A 287 22.99 1.00 8.55
C GLN A 287 22.49 1.73 7.30
N LEU A 288 23.27 1.64 6.22
CA LEU A 288 22.91 2.19 4.92
C LEU A 288 22.51 1.08 3.96
N ALA A 289 21.47 1.31 3.17
CA ALA A 289 21.07 0.40 2.10
C ALA A 289 20.66 1.18 0.85
N GLN A 290 21.01 0.67 -0.33
CA GLN A 290 20.58 1.28 -1.59
C GLN A 290 19.17 0.83 -1.96
N GLU A 291 18.37 1.76 -2.44
CA GLU A 291 17.03 1.52 -2.96
C GLU A 291 16.86 2.18 -4.33
N HIS A 292 16.36 1.41 -5.30
CA HIS A 292 16.11 1.87 -6.66
C HIS A 292 14.63 1.73 -6.98
N LYS A 293 13.98 2.81 -7.44
CA LYS A 293 12.54 2.83 -7.74
C LYS A 293 12.30 3.33 -9.15
N GLY A 294 11.66 2.49 -9.96
CA GLY A 294 11.18 2.81 -11.31
C GLY A 294 12.25 3.16 -12.35
N LEU A 295 13.52 3.15 -11.96
CA LEU A 295 14.66 3.30 -12.86
C LEU A 295 14.73 2.15 -13.85
N ASP A 296 15.35 2.40 -15.00
CA ASP A 296 15.42 1.40 -16.07
C ASP A 296 16.24 0.17 -15.63
N ILE A 297 17.22 0.36 -14.74
CA ILE A 297 18.05 -0.69 -14.11
C ILE A 297 17.28 -1.73 -13.26
N VAL A 298 16.04 -1.42 -12.84
CA VAL A 298 15.17 -2.36 -12.10
C VAL A 298 14.07 -2.96 -12.96
N ARG A 299 14.00 -2.59 -14.24
CA ARG A 299 12.99 -3.12 -15.15
C ARG A 299 13.51 -4.36 -15.86
N ARG A 300 12.57 -5.25 -16.23
CA ARG A 300 12.87 -6.53 -16.89
C ARG A 300 12.97 -6.44 -18.41
N ASP A 301 12.57 -5.31 -18.99
CA ASP A 301 12.59 -5.03 -20.43
C ASP A 301 13.91 -4.41 -20.91
N TRP A 302 14.91 -4.32 -20.04
CA TRP A 302 16.27 -3.86 -20.35
C TRP A 302 17.27 -5.01 -20.29
N CYS A 303 18.31 -4.95 -21.12
CA CYS A 303 19.34 -5.99 -21.14
C CYS A 303 20.16 -5.99 -19.83
N PRO A 304 20.62 -7.15 -19.35
CA PRO A 304 21.35 -7.24 -18.09
C PRO A 304 22.61 -6.35 -18.04
N LEU A 305 23.34 -6.26 -19.16
CA LEU A 305 24.54 -5.43 -19.26
C LEU A 305 24.22 -3.95 -18.97
N ALA A 306 23.19 -3.39 -19.59
CA ALA A 306 22.78 -2.00 -19.34
C ALA A 306 22.32 -1.79 -17.89
N CYS A 307 21.60 -2.76 -17.32
CA CYS A 307 21.18 -2.71 -15.93
C CYS A 307 22.37 -2.74 -14.96
N ASP A 308 23.37 -3.58 -15.21
CA ASP A 308 24.52 -3.73 -14.33
C ASP A 308 25.51 -2.56 -14.45
N THR A 309 25.75 -2.06 -15.67
CA THR A 309 26.49 -0.80 -15.86
C THR A 309 25.77 0.36 -15.19
N GLY A 310 24.45 0.45 -15.32
CA GLY A 310 23.67 1.53 -14.71
C GLY A 310 23.56 1.47 -13.18
N LYS A 311 23.80 0.32 -12.54
CA LYS A 311 23.90 0.21 -11.07
C LYS A 311 25.27 0.64 -10.55
N LEU A 312 26.30 0.59 -11.39
CA LEU A 312 27.66 0.98 -11.03
C LEU A 312 27.82 2.50 -11.02
N VAL A 313 27.09 3.19 -11.90
CA VAL A 313 26.98 4.65 -11.98
C VAL A 313 26.10 5.18 -10.85
#